data_AF-A0A929NPI9-F1
#
_entry.id   AF-A0A929NPI9-F1
#
_cell.length_a   1.000
_cell.length_b   1.000
_cell.length_c   1.000
_cell.angle_alpha   90.00
_cell.angle_beta   90.00
_cell.angle_gamma   90.00
#
_symmetry.space_group_name_H-M   'P 1'
#
loop_
_entity.id
_entity.type
_entity.pdbx_description
1 polymer ?
#
loop_
_entity_poly.entity_id
_entity_poly.type
_entity_poly.pdbx_seq_one_letter_code
_entity_poly.pdbx_strand_id
1 'polypeptide(L)' 'AEHMEFADIGAQVAFAGYGRRFQLWEPARLQAHTAESRTRVKGQTFRLKPAEPKS' A
#
# COMPACT_ATOMS: atom_id res chain seq x y z
N ALA A 1 6.61 -24.78 -2.24
CA ALA A 1 6.74 -23.64 -3.16
C ALA A 1 5.34 -23.27 -3.65
N GLU A 2 4.54 -22.63 -2.79
CA GLU A 2 3.06 -22.75 -2.85
C GLU A 2 2.32 -21.41 -2.71
N HIS A 3 2.96 -20.29 -3.10
CA HIS A 3 2.37 -18.95 -2.95
C HIS A 3 2.22 -18.16 -4.26
N MET A 4 2.55 -18.76 -5.42
CA MET A 4 2.50 -18.03 -6.69
C MET A 4 1.08 -17.93 -7.29
N GLU A 5 0.16 -18.84 -6.93
CA GLU A 5 -1.19 -18.88 -7.52
C GLU A 5 -2.15 -17.81 -6.97
N PHE A 6 -1.94 -17.31 -5.74
CA PHE A 6 -2.90 -16.38 -5.12
C PHE A 6 -2.73 -14.92 -5.57
N ALA A 7 -1.59 -14.57 -6.14
CA ALA A 7 -1.24 -13.19 -6.42
C ALA A 7 -1.30 -12.84 -7.91
N ASP A 8 -1.63 -13.80 -8.79
CA ASP A 8 -1.65 -13.64 -10.27
C ASP A 8 -0.49 -12.75 -10.73
N ILE A 9 0.72 -13.10 -10.25
CA ILE A 9 1.91 -12.28 -10.39
C ILE A 9 2.43 -12.48 -11.81
N GLY A 10 2.17 -11.53 -12.70
CA GLY A 10 2.63 -11.54 -14.08
C GLY A 10 4.14 -11.28 -14.21
N ALA A 11 4.60 -11.03 -15.44
CA ALA A 11 6.03 -10.80 -15.74
C ALA A 11 6.60 -9.52 -15.10
N GLN A 12 5.75 -8.60 -14.66
CA GLN A 12 6.14 -7.34 -14.01
C GLN A 12 5.38 -7.16 -12.71
N VAL A 13 6.10 -6.80 -11.65
CA VAL A 13 5.55 -6.68 -10.30
C VAL A 13 5.79 -5.29 -9.75
N ALA A 14 4.82 -4.76 -9.03
CA ALA A 14 4.95 -3.53 -8.26
C ALA A 14 5.22 -3.84 -6.79
N PHE A 15 6.22 -3.15 -6.24
CA PHE A 15 6.64 -3.30 -4.84
C PHE A 15 6.03 -2.19 -3.98
N ALA A 16 5.27 -2.57 -2.95
CA ALA A 16 4.72 -1.65 -1.96
C ALA A 16 5.38 -1.88 -0.59
N GLY A 17 6.16 -0.91 -0.11
CA GLY A 17 6.90 -0.98 1.16
C GLY A 17 6.10 -0.42 2.34
N TYR A 18 6.07 -1.17 3.45
CA TYR A 18 5.43 -0.80 4.72
C TYR A 18 6.43 -0.86 5.89
N GLY A 19 7.68 -0.45 5.63
CA GLY A 19 8.78 -0.54 6.60
C GLY A 19 9.29 -1.97 6.76
N ARG A 20 8.90 -2.65 7.85
CA ARG A 20 9.35 -4.03 8.17
C ARG A 20 8.68 -5.12 7.32
N ARG A 21 7.65 -4.77 6.55
CA ARG A 21 6.92 -5.66 5.67
C ARG A 21 6.75 -5.01 4.31
N PHE A 22 6.56 -5.83 3.29
CA PHE A 22 6.25 -5.37 1.95
C PHE A 22 5.13 -6.23 1.37
N GLN A 23 4.50 -5.71 0.32
CA GLN A 23 3.55 -6.45 -0.49
C GLN A 23 3.99 -6.37 -1.95
N LEU A 24 3.79 -7.48 -2.65
CA LEU A 24 3.95 -7.56 -4.09
C LEU A 24 2.56 -7.49 -4.73
N TRP A 25 2.45 -6.68 -5.77
CA TRP A 25 1.21 -6.42 -6.47
C TRP A 25 1.42 -6.51 -7.97
N GLU A 26 0.37 -6.87 -8.70
CA GLU A 26 0.29 -6.51 -10.11
C GLU A 26 0.21 -4.98 -10.26
N PRO A 27 0.96 -4.36 -11.17
CA PRO A 27 1.05 -2.90 -11.29
C PRO A 27 -0.32 -2.21 -11.45
N ALA A 28 -1.18 -2.77 -12.30
CA ALA A 28 -2.53 -2.24 -12.54
C ALA A 28 -3.41 -2.33 -11.27
N ARG A 29 -3.28 -3.42 -10.50
CA ARG A 29 -4.03 -3.62 -9.26
C ARG A 29 -3.58 -2.68 -8.15
N LEU A 30 -2.28 -2.43 -8.02
CA LEU A 30 -1.77 -1.45 -7.06
C LEU A 30 -2.31 -0.04 -7.35
N GLN A 31 -2.37 0.36 -8.62
CA GLN A 31 -2.93 1.66 -9.01
C GLN A 31 -4.42 1.76 -8.65
N ALA A 32 -5.22 0.75 -8.99
CA ALA A 32 -6.65 0.71 -8.65
C ALA A 32 -6.87 0.74 -7.12
N HIS A 33 -6.12 -0.07 -6.38
CA HIS A 33 -6.21 -0.14 -4.91
C HIS A 33 -5.82 1.19 -4.24
N THR A 34 -4.80 1.88 -4.75
CA THR A 34 -4.38 3.19 -4.24
C THR A 34 -5.44 4.27 -4.52
N ALA A 35 -6.07 4.24 -5.69
CA ALA A 35 -7.13 5.17 -6.06
C ALA A 35 -8.40 4.98 -5.19
N GLU A 36 -8.79 3.73 -4.94
CA GLU A 36 -9.88 3.40 -4.01
C GLU A 36 -9.55 3.85 -2.59
N SER A 37 -8.36 3.52 -2.11
CA SER A 37 -7.90 3.91 -0.76
C SER A 37 -7.90 5.43 -0.58
N ARG A 38 -7.42 6.18 -1.59
CA ARG A 38 -7.46 7.65 -1.60
C ARG A 38 -8.89 8.18 -1.54
N THR A 39 -9.80 7.58 -2.30
CA THR A 39 -11.22 7.96 -2.27
C THR A 39 -11.83 7.70 -0.89
N ARG A 40 -11.50 6.59 -0.25
CA ARG A 40 -11.99 6.21 1.08
C ARG A 40 -11.51 7.16 2.19
N VAL A 41 -10.27 7.65 2.10
CA VAL A 41 -9.73 8.60 3.10
C VAL A 41 -10.02 10.06 2.76
N LYS A 42 -10.56 10.35 1.57
CA LYS A 42 -10.95 11.70 1.18
C LYS A 42 -12.05 12.22 2.12
N GLY A 43 -11.73 13.25 2.90
CA GLY A 43 -12.63 13.81 3.93
C GLY A 43 -12.33 13.32 5.35
N GLN A 44 -11.49 12.29 5.51
CA GLN A 44 -10.96 11.90 6.82
C GLN A 44 -9.66 12.67 7.08
N THR A 45 -9.78 13.92 7.53
CA THR A 45 -8.62 14.65 8.08
C THR A 45 -8.23 13.98 9.39
N PHE A 46 -7.24 13.10 9.34
CA PHE A 46 -6.56 12.65 10.55
C PHE A 46 -5.73 13.81 11.07
N ARG A 47 -6.03 14.28 12.30
CA ARG A 47 -5.13 15.16 13.03
C ARG A 47 -3.84 14.39 13.25
N LEU A 48 -2.80 14.76 12.52
CA LEU A 48 -1.44 14.36 12.86
C LEU A 48 -1.19 14.88 14.27
N LYS A 49 -0.87 13.97 15.20
CA LYS A 49 -0.41 14.41 16.53
C LYS A 49 0.81 15.30 16.29
N PRO A 50 0.85 16.52 16.83
CA PRO A 50 2.05 17.36 16.73
C PRO A 50 3.22 16.55 17.27
N ALA A 51 4.32 16.53 16.51
CA ALA A 51 5.54 15.84 16.94
C ALA A 51 5.99 16.50 18.25
N GLU A 52 5.91 15.77 19.36
CA GLU A 52 6.43 16.23 20.64
C GLU A 52 7.94 16.50 20.46
N PRO A 53 8.43 17.70 20.81
CA PRO A 53 9.85 18.00 20.73
C PRO A 53 10.58 17.08 21.70
N LYS A 54 11.51 16.27 21.19
CA LYS A 54 12.44 15.50 22.01
C LYS A 54 13.36 16.50 22.74
N SER A 55 13.23 16.60 24.07
CA SER A 55 14.23 17.22 24.96
C SER A 55 15.35 16.24 25.27
#